data_AF-A0A550GD19-F1
#
_entry.id   AF-A0A550GD19-F1
#
_cell.length_a   1.000
_cell.length_b   1.000
_cell.length_c   1.000
_cell.angle_alpha   90.00
_cell.angle_beta   90.00
_cell.angle_gamma   90.00
#
_symmetry.space_group_name_H-M   'P 1'
#
loop_
_entity.id
_entity.type
_entity.pdbx_description
1 polymer ?
#
loop_
_entity_poly.entity_id
_entity_poly.type
_entity_poly.pdbx_seq_one_letter_code
_entity_poly.pdbx_strand_id
1 'polypeptide(L)'
;MPLCPVQKKNWKNSHLKSRTLAIPVDMAKAFEVKRMITEVSDHFGKIDILVNKAGAGYYASVEKIDVDTFHYVFDLNLVGPVIAMQQVIPHMKKQSGGTIVNVSSAVALMTLPNNAP
;
A
#
# COMPACT_ATOMS: atom_id res chain seq x y z
N MET A 1 20.19 14.00 -29.14
CA MET A 1 19.46 14.81 -28.14
C MET A 1 20.14 14.61 -26.80
N PRO A 2 20.80 15.61 -26.21
CA PRO A 2 21.44 15.42 -24.92
C PRO A 2 20.38 15.35 -23.82
N LEU A 3 20.50 14.34 -22.95
CA LEU A 3 19.63 14.11 -21.81
C LEU A 3 19.74 15.28 -20.81
N CYS A 4 18.61 15.74 -20.31
CA CYS A 4 18.51 16.80 -19.30
C CYS A 4 19.29 16.39 -18.03
N PRO A 5 20.12 17.26 -17.43
CA PRO A 5 20.84 16.92 -16.21
C PRO A 5 19.87 16.74 -15.04
N VAL A 6 19.80 15.54 -14.47
CA VAL A 6 19.06 15.30 -13.22
C VAL A 6 19.77 16.04 -12.09
N GLN A 7 19.19 17.17 -11.66
CA GLN A 7 19.64 17.89 -10.47
C GLN A 7 19.46 16.99 -9.23
N LYS A 8 20.57 16.57 -8.61
CA LYS A 8 20.57 15.91 -7.30
C LYS A 8 20.10 16.92 -6.24
N LYS A 9 18.81 16.91 -5.92
CA LYS A 9 18.24 17.77 -4.87
C LYS A 9 18.61 17.20 -3.50
N ASN A 10 19.51 17.88 -2.78
CA ASN A 10 19.86 17.57 -1.39
C ASN A 10 18.66 17.86 -0.47
N TRP A 11 17.97 16.82 0.01
CA TRP A 11 16.81 16.90 0.92
C TRP A 11 17.17 17.33 2.37
N LYS A 12 18.39 17.79 2.64
CA LYS A 12 18.77 18.15 4.01
C LYS A 12 18.19 19.51 4.40
N ASN A 13 17.21 19.44 5.30
CA ASN A 13 16.65 20.50 6.14
C ASN A 13 15.73 21.54 5.47
N SER A 14 14.42 21.31 5.58
CA SER A 14 13.45 22.40 5.68
C SER A 14 12.88 22.42 7.10
N HIS A 15 12.85 23.59 7.72
CA HIS A 15 12.42 23.87 9.09
C HIS A 15 10.88 23.73 9.31
N LEU A 16 10.26 22.73 8.69
CA LEU A 16 8.85 22.40 8.91
C LEU A 16 8.77 21.40 10.07
N LYS A 17 8.03 21.73 11.13
CA LYS A 17 7.55 20.69 12.07
C LYS A 17 6.80 19.66 11.22
N SER A 18 7.40 18.49 10.99
CA SER A 18 6.76 17.47 10.14
C SER A 18 5.53 16.95 10.86
N ARG A 19 4.34 17.18 10.28
CA ARG A 19 3.11 16.51 10.69
C ARG A 19 3.14 15.10 10.12
N THR A 20 3.91 14.22 10.75
CA THR A 20 4.14 12.84 10.28
C THR A 20 3.95 11.89 11.44
N LEU A 21 3.19 10.83 11.19
CA LEU A 21 2.96 9.72 12.11
C LEU A 21 3.44 8.45 11.41
N ALA A 22 4.32 7.69 12.05
CA ALA A 22 4.79 6.40 11.56
C ALA A 22 4.17 5.31 12.43
N ILE A 23 3.46 4.36 11.81
CA ILE A 23 2.82 3.24 12.50
C ILE A 23 3.34 1.95 11.85
N PRO A 24 4.00 1.05 12.60
CA PRO A 24 4.32 -0.27 12.08
C PRO A 24 3.01 -1.05 11.85
N VAL A 25 2.88 -1.61 10.65
CA VAL A 25 1.73 -2.42 10.22
C VAL A 25 2.20 -3.53 9.32
N ASP A 26 1.74 -4.73 9.62
CA ASP A 26 1.67 -5.83 8.68
C ASP A 26 0.31 -5.79 7.94
N MET A 27 0.34 -5.51 6.65
CA MET A 27 -0.86 -5.41 5.82
C MET A 27 -1.55 -6.77 5.60
N ALA A 28 -0.87 -7.89 5.83
CA ALA A 28 -1.49 -9.22 5.82
C ALA A 28 -2.34 -9.48 7.09
N LYS A 29 -2.23 -8.64 8.13
CA LYS A 29 -2.95 -8.81 9.40
C LYS A 29 -4.10 -7.81 9.52
N ALA A 30 -5.32 -8.30 9.32
CA ALA A 30 -6.55 -7.51 9.36
C ALA A 30 -6.67 -6.57 10.59
N PHE A 31 -6.27 -7.04 11.78
CA PHE A 31 -6.38 -6.22 13.00
C PHE A 31 -5.39 -5.05 13.01
N GLU A 32 -4.19 -5.22 12.45
CA GLU A 32 -3.18 -4.17 12.37
C GLU A 32 -3.58 -3.08 11.38
N VAL A 33 -4.15 -3.48 10.23
CA VAL A 33 -4.69 -2.55 9.24
C VAL A 33 -5.78 -1.67 9.85
N LYS A 34 -6.74 -2.28 10.57
CA LYS A 34 -7.81 -1.54 11.26
C LYS A 34 -7.26 -0.59 12.31
N ARG A 35 -6.35 -1.07 13.16
CA ARG A 35 -5.70 -0.27 14.21
C ARG A 35 -5.02 0.97 13.62
N MET A 36 -4.25 0.81 12.54
CA MET A 36 -3.58 1.93 11.89
C MET A 36 -4.56 2.98 11.37
N ILE A 37 -5.65 2.59 10.72
CA ILE A 37 -6.63 3.56 10.22
C ILE A 37 -7.29 4.33 11.37
N THR A 38 -7.58 3.65 12.49
CA THR A 38 -8.05 4.31 13.72
C THR A 38 -7.02 5.32 14.24
N GLU A 39 -5.75 4.91 14.42
CA GLU A 39 -4.69 5.79 14.91
C GLU A 39 -4.46 7.01 13.99
N VAL A 40 -4.50 6.82 12.67
CA VAL A 40 -4.38 7.91 11.69
C VAL A 40 -5.58 8.87 11.80
N SER A 41 -6.81 8.33 11.84
CA SER A 41 -8.02 9.15 11.96
C SER A 41 -8.02 9.93 13.27
N ASP A 42 -7.60 9.34 14.38
CA ASP A 42 -7.57 10.00 15.69
C ASP A 42 -6.50 11.08 15.74
N HIS A 43 -5.33 10.84 15.13
CA HIS A 43 -4.23 11.79 15.13
C HIS A 43 -4.46 12.98 14.18
N PHE A 44 -4.97 12.75 12.97
CA PHE A 44 -5.09 13.79 11.94
C PHE A 44 -6.52 14.32 11.77
N GLY A 45 -7.53 13.62 12.29
CA GLY A 45 -8.96 13.97 12.16
C GLY A 45 -9.57 13.72 10.78
N LYS A 46 -8.74 13.51 9.74
CA LYS A 46 -9.15 13.37 8.34
C LYS A 46 -8.22 12.41 7.60
N ILE A 47 -8.77 11.69 6.62
CA ILE A 47 -8.00 10.85 5.68
C ILE A 47 -8.35 11.27 4.25
N ASP A 48 -7.52 12.11 3.64
CA ASP A 48 -7.72 12.60 2.28
C ASP A 48 -7.37 11.55 1.22
N ILE A 49 -6.27 10.82 1.44
CA ILE A 49 -5.70 9.90 0.46
C ILE A 49 -5.30 8.60 1.17
N LEU A 50 -5.72 7.46 0.62
CA LEU A 50 -5.16 6.15 0.92
C LEU A 50 -4.31 5.69 -0.26
N VAL A 51 -3.06 5.31 -0.01
CA VAL A 51 -2.20 4.68 -1.01
C VAL A 51 -1.88 3.26 -0.57
N ASN A 52 -2.51 2.27 -1.19
CA ASN A 52 -2.20 0.86 -0.98
C ASN A 52 -0.98 0.51 -1.82
N LYS A 53 0.19 0.44 -1.16
CA LYS A 53 1.49 0.18 -1.81
C LYS A 53 2.20 -1.08 -1.32
N ALA A 54 1.94 -1.51 -0.09
CA ALA A 54 2.55 -2.72 0.44
C ALA A 54 2.24 -3.91 -0.48
N GLY A 55 3.25 -4.69 -0.80
CA GLY A 55 3.08 -5.87 -1.63
C GLY A 55 4.38 -6.64 -1.83
N ALA A 56 4.24 -7.93 -2.12
CA ALA A 56 5.33 -8.84 -2.44
C ALA A 56 4.99 -9.67 -3.68
N GLY A 57 6.02 -10.02 -4.47
CA GLY A 57 5.87 -11.01 -5.53
C GLY A 57 6.17 -12.40 -5.00
N TYR A 58 5.50 -13.41 -5.56
CA TYR A 58 5.84 -14.81 -5.34
C TYR A 58 6.10 -15.49 -6.69
N TYR A 59 7.27 -16.08 -6.83
CA TYR A 59 7.77 -16.61 -8.09
C TYR A 59 8.02 -18.10 -7.95
N ALA A 60 7.03 -18.89 -8.37
CA ALA A 60 7.10 -20.34 -8.42
C ALA A 60 6.26 -20.83 -9.59
N SER A 61 6.58 -21.99 -10.16
CA SER A 61 5.65 -22.66 -11.05
C SER A 61 4.48 -23.24 -10.25
N VAL A 62 3.33 -23.47 -10.90
CA VAL A 62 2.10 -23.89 -10.22
C VAL A 62 2.29 -25.18 -9.43
N GLU A 63 3.05 -26.13 -9.96
CA GLU A 63 3.35 -27.40 -9.30
C GLU A 63 4.34 -27.29 -8.13
N LYS A 64 4.93 -26.11 -7.91
CA LYS A 64 5.91 -25.84 -6.84
C LYS A 64 5.46 -24.74 -5.87
N ILE A 65 4.23 -24.25 -5.99
CA ILE A 65 3.68 -23.27 -5.04
C ILE A 65 3.64 -23.88 -3.64
N ASP A 66 4.17 -23.14 -2.68
CA ASP A 66 3.84 -23.28 -1.27
C ASP A 66 2.53 -22.52 -0.99
N VAL A 67 1.51 -23.25 -0.56
CA VAL A 67 0.15 -22.72 -0.38
C VAL A 67 0.10 -21.66 0.71
N ASP A 68 0.88 -21.81 1.78
CA ASP A 68 0.93 -20.84 2.88
C ASP A 68 1.54 -19.50 2.41
N THR A 69 2.63 -19.55 1.65
CA THR A 69 3.24 -18.36 1.03
C THR A 69 2.29 -17.70 0.03
N PHE A 70 1.57 -18.50 -0.75
CA PHE A 70 0.56 -17.99 -1.69
C PHE A 70 -0.56 -17.25 -0.97
N HIS A 71 -1.10 -17.83 0.10
CA HIS A 71 -2.11 -17.16 0.95
C HIS A 71 -1.56 -15.88 1.56
N TYR A 72 -0.34 -15.90 2.09
CA TYR A 72 0.28 -14.69 2.64
C TYR A 72 0.40 -13.57 1.59
N VAL A 73 0.82 -13.88 0.37
CA VAL A 73 0.93 -12.89 -0.72
C VAL A 73 -0.45 -12.34 -1.10
N PHE A 74 -1.50 -13.17 -1.11
CA PHE A 74 -2.87 -12.71 -1.32
C PHE A 74 -3.37 -11.84 -0.18
N ASP A 75 -3.08 -12.21 1.07
CA ASP A 75 -3.44 -11.42 2.24
C ASP A 75 -2.77 -10.06 2.21
N LEU A 76 -1.49 -10.01 1.85
CA LEU A 76 -0.69 -8.79 1.74
C LEU A 76 -1.14 -7.90 0.56
N ASN A 77 -1.26 -8.47 -0.64
CA ASN A 77 -1.44 -7.70 -1.88
C ASN A 77 -2.91 -7.36 -2.18
N LEU A 78 -3.87 -8.14 -1.66
CA LEU A 78 -5.28 -8.02 -2.00
C LEU A 78 -6.15 -7.80 -0.78
N VAL A 79 -6.14 -8.72 0.18
CA VAL A 79 -7.07 -8.67 1.32
C VAL A 79 -6.79 -7.46 2.22
N GLY A 80 -5.52 -7.20 2.54
CA GLY A 80 -5.07 -6.03 3.30
C GLY A 80 -5.55 -4.71 2.70
N PRO A 81 -5.25 -4.42 1.42
CA PRO A 81 -5.79 -3.26 0.71
C PRO A 81 -7.32 -3.17 0.72
N VAL A 82 -8.04 -4.28 0.53
CA VAL A 82 -9.52 -4.30 0.62
C VAL A 82 -9.99 -3.88 2.00
N ILE A 83 -9.37 -4.40 3.06
CA ILE A 83 -9.70 -4.03 4.45
C ILE A 83 -9.40 -2.54 4.67
N ALA A 84 -8.24 -2.05 4.25
CA ALA A 84 -7.89 -0.63 4.38
C ALA A 84 -8.92 0.26 3.68
N MET A 85 -9.33 -0.08 2.46
CA MET A 85 -10.40 0.62 1.73
C MET A 85 -11.72 0.61 2.52
N GLN A 86 -12.15 -0.55 3.02
CA GLN A 86 -13.36 -0.66 3.83
C GLN A 86 -13.31 0.24 5.08
N GLN A 87 -12.14 0.38 5.70
CA GLN A 87 -11.98 1.23 6.89
C GLN A 87 -11.95 2.71 6.54
N VAL A 88 -11.30 3.15 5.45
CA VAL A 88 -11.20 4.59 5.13
C VAL A 88 -12.44 5.16 4.44
N ILE A 89 -13.18 4.35 3.68
CA ILE A 89 -14.34 4.81 2.89
C ILE A 89 -15.40 5.52 3.78
N PRO A 90 -15.75 5.03 4.98
CA PRO A 90 -16.66 5.75 5.88
C PRO A 90 -16.17 7.16 6.24
N HIS A 91 -14.87 7.35 6.51
CA HIS A 91 -14.28 8.66 6.79
C HIS A 91 -14.35 9.57 5.55
N MET A 92 -13.97 9.03 4.39
CA MET A 92 -14.04 9.74 3.10
C MET A 92 -15.47 10.15 2.74
N LYS A 93 -16.48 9.32 3.02
CA LYS A 93 -17.89 9.65 2.84
C LYS A 93 -18.34 10.76 3.79
N LYS A 94 -17.98 10.67 5.08
CA LYS A 94 -18.34 11.68 6.10
C LYS A 94 -17.75 13.06 5.79
N GLN A 95 -16.57 13.11 5.19
CA GLN A 95 -15.90 14.36 4.78
C GLN A 95 -16.23 14.79 3.33
N SER A 96 -17.16 14.11 2.65
CA SER A 96 -17.60 14.38 1.27
C SER A 96 -16.50 14.29 0.19
N GLY A 97 -15.47 13.47 0.40
CA GLY A 97 -14.43 13.27 -0.61
C GLY A 97 -13.21 12.49 -0.11
N GLY A 98 -12.46 11.92 -1.05
CA GLY A 98 -11.21 11.22 -0.79
C GLY A 98 -10.70 10.54 -2.05
N THR A 99 -9.46 10.08 -2.04
CA THR A 99 -8.85 9.35 -3.16
C THR A 99 -8.19 8.09 -2.67
N ILE A 100 -8.40 6.98 -3.39
CA ILE A 100 -7.76 5.71 -3.12
C ILE A 100 -6.89 5.37 -4.32
N VAL A 101 -5.60 5.11 -4.08
CA VAL A 101 -4.64 4.69 -5.09
C VAL A 101 -4.17 3.28 -4.74
N ASN A 102 -4.51 2.31 -5.59
CA ASN A 102 -4.00 0.95 -5.49
C ASN A 102 -2.82 0.81 -6.45
N VAL A 103 -1.63 0.54 -5.91
CA VAL A 103 -0.42 0.40 -6.71
C VAL A 103 -0.26 -1.06 -7.12
N SER A 104 -0.49 -1.34 -8.40
CA SER A 104 -0.29 -2.66 -9.01
C SER A 104 1.05 -2.72 -9.78
N SER A 105 1.25 -3.80 -10.54
CA SER A 105 2.44 -4.07 -11.35
C SER A 105 2.04 -4.45 -12.78
N ALA A 106 2.97 -4.28 -13.74
CA ALA A 106 2.77 -4.69 -15.13
C ALA A 106 2.47 -6.19 -15.27
N VAL A 107 2.94 -7.01 -14.34
CA VAL A 107 2.65 -8.47 -14.30
C VAL A 107 1.16 -8.78 -14.07
N ALA A 108 0.35 -7.82 -13.64
CA ALA A 108 -1.10 -7.99 -13.62
C ALA A 108 -1.73 -8.01 -15.03
N LEU A 109 -0.99 -7.55 -16.04
CA LEU A 109 -1.44 -7.44 -17.43
C LEU A 109 -0.71 -8.40 -18.38
N MET A 110 0.27 -9.17 -17.88
CA MET A 110 1.05 -10.10 -18.68
C MET A 110 1.48 -11.32 -17.86
N THR A 111 1.56 -12.47 -18.52
CA THR A 111 2.10 -13.69 -17.91
C THR A 111 3.60 -13.76 -18.12
N LEU A 112 4.34 -14.07 -17.06
CA LEU A 112 5.77 -14.37 -17.14
C LEU A 112 5.96 -15.90 -16.99
N PRO A 113 6.81 -16.55 -17.81
CA PRO A 113 7.12 -17.96 -17.63
C PRO A 113 7.64 -18.24 -16.22
N ASN A 114 7.23 -19.37 -15.63
CA ASN A 114 7.58 -19.81 -14.27
C ASN A 114 7.08 -18.90 -13.13
N ASN A 115 6.11 -18.02 -13.42
CA ASN A 115 5.37 -17.29 -12.40
C ASN A 115 3.93 -17.79 -12.38
N ALA A 116 3.60 -18.53 -11.33
CA ALA A 116 2.23 -18.83 -10.98
C ALA A 116 1.40 -17.53 -10.83
N PRO A 117 0.07 -17.61 -11.07
CA PRO A 117 -0.81 -16.45 -11.04
C PRO A 117 -0.75 -15.65 -9.74
#